data_AF-A0A7S1N5M5-F1
#
_entry.id   AF-A0A7S1N5M5-F1
#
_cell.length_a   1.000
_cell.length_b   1.000
_cell.length_c   1.000
_cell.angle_alpha   90.00
_cell.angle_beta   90.00
_cell.angle_gamma   90.00
#
_symmetry.space_group_name_H-M   'P 1'
#
loop_
_entity.id
_entity.type
_entity.pdbx_description
1 polymer ?
#
loop_
_entity_poly.entity_id
_entity_poly.type
_entity_poly.pdbx_seq_one_letter_code
_entity_poly.pdbx_strand_id
1 'polypeptide(L)'
;MECSVSVSIRINRLEQKDTNKTSTLRFDAVAGTVAQLSLKKSPSRYSQVGSPNYSFPKTPFDGVFKPGVGNEDLYHLATQAIVLGSLQGTHGAIICYGQTRSGKTHTMGGIVTMAIHDIFSHIKAHGNRQWEVKVCIIEVYDEHIRDLQHRNGFGGDIQIIEDEKEGIVMQGANDVIVRSEIEALEVFRMGNSNRTRAVSTNVEHHPRSTIIHKVHIQSQPKSPNGKECIAQLANLYLVDLAGSEAALKCSPEDRSQNVSRDGESHKAMQSLNGVVTALSSDELRGMVRYEDSVLTRILAPAFGGNCKCAAICHILEDDESHRETWNTLQFASRVRKVVNTPTINQLHSEPSGGVDLTSSSKADFISSNHLDNASPTASKHKHGTRQQ
;
A
#
# COMPACT_ATOMS: atom_id res chain seq x y z
N MET A 1 -6.93 22.82 -4.09
CA MET A 1 -6.30 22.85 -5.43
C MET A 1 -6.48 21.47 -6.01
N GLU A 2 -6.97 21.34 -7.23
CA GLU A 2 -7.11 20.04 -7.88
C GLU A 2 -5.75 19.51 -8.35
N CYS A 3 -5.52 18.21 -8.23
CA CYS A 3 -4.36 17.54 -8.82
C CYS A 3 -4.72 16.16 -9.33
N SER A 4 -4.21 15.78 -10.51
CA SER A 4 -4.35 14.42 -11.01
C SER A 4 -3.46 13.44 -10.25
N VAL A 5 -3.84 12.16 -10.24
CA VAL A 5 -2.99 11.09 -9.73
C VAL A 5 -1.75 10.95 -10.61
N SER A 6 -0.56 11.00 -10.01
CA SER A 6 0.70 10.75 -10.71
C SER A 6 0.82 9.25 -11.01
N VAL A 7 1.13 8.89 -12.26
CA VAL A 7 1.21 7.50 -12.71
C VAL A 7 2.57 7.23 -13.33
N SER A 8 3.30 6.28 -12.75
CA SER A 8 4.58 5.80 -13.25
C SER A 8 4.52 4.31 -13.59
N ILE A 9 5.20 3.91 -14.65
CA ILE A 9 5.32 2.50 -15.04
C ILE A 9 6.68 1.97 -14.62
N ARG A 10 6.72 0.86 -13.87
CA ARG A 10 7.95 0.12 -13.60
C ARG A 10 7.98 -1.16 -14.42
N ILE A 11 9.01 -1.28 -15.23
CA ILE A 11 9.21 -2.41 -16.12
C ILE A 11 10.19 -3.37 -15.46
N ASN A 12 9.76 -4.62 -15.23
CA ASN A 12 10.59 -5.65 -14.63
C ASN A 12 10.74 -6.86 -15.57
N ARG A 13 11.67 -7.74 -15.22
CA ARG A 13 11.85 -9.06 -15.85
C ARG A 13 11.73 -10.11 -14.77
N LEU A 14 11.10 -11.24 -15.09
CA LEU A 14 11.17 -12.41 -14.22
C LEU A 14 12.61 -12.91 -14.19
N GLU A 15 13.12 -13.16 -12.99
CA GLU A 15 14.36 -13.93 -12.85
C GLU A 15 14.06 -15.40 -13.23
N GLN A 16 14.43 -15.82 -14.44
CA GLN A 16 14.50 -17.24 -14.78
C GLN A 16 15.79 -17.60 -15.50
N LYS A 17 16.27 -18.81 -15.19
CA LYS A 17 17.54 -19.47 -15.53
C LYS A 17 17.87 -19.59 -17.02
N ASP A 18 16.95 -19.28 -17.92
CA ASP A 18 17.13 -19.43 -19.37
C ASP A 18 17.35 -18.08 -20.06
N THR A 19 18.61 -17.67 -20.09
CA THR A 19 19.12 -16.48 -20.80
C THR A 19 18.90 -16.50 -22.32
N ASN A 20 18.30 -17.55 -22.89
CA ASN A 20 18.17 -17.77 -24.33
C ASN A 20 16.80 -17.43 -24.93
N LYS A 21 15.76 -17.12 -24.13
CA LYS A 21 14.48 -16.64 -24.67
C LYS A 21 14.45 -15.12 -24.73
N THR A 22 14.62 -14.57 -25.93
CA THR A 22 14.43 -13.13 -26.16
C THR A 22 12.93 -12.83 -26.19
N SER A 23 12.42 -12.20 -25.13
CA SER A 23 11.05 -11.67 -25.09
C SER A 23 10.78 -10.76 -26.30
N THR A 24 9.61 -10.95 -26.94
CA THR A 24 9.17 -10.12 -28.06
C THR A 24 8.56 -8.81 -27.60
N LEU A 25 8.05 -8.77 -26.37
CA LEU A 25 7.55 -7.59 -25.69
C LEU A 25 8.72 -6.74 -25.16
N ARG A 26 9.09 -5.70 -25.90
CA ARG A 26 10.05 -4.68 -25.44
C ARG A 26 9.43 -3.31 -25.53
N PHE A 27 9.63 -2.53 -24.48
CA PHE A 27 9.17 -1.16 -24.43
C PHE A 27 10.34 -0.19 -24.64
N ASP A 28 10.21 0.69 -25.62
CA ASP A 28 11.02 1.89 -25.63
C ASP A 28 10.45 2.88 -24.63
N ALA A 29 11.31 3.36 -23.73
CA ALA A 29 11.05 4.52 -22.91
C ALA A 29 12.12 5.56 -23.24
N VAL A 30 11.68 6.76 -23.59
CA VAL A 30 12.52 7.94 -23.71
C VAL A 30 12.66 8.51 -22.30
N ALA A 31 13.90 8.67 -21.82
CA ALA A 31 14.15 9.28 -20.52
C ALA A 31 13.92 10.79 -20.60
N GLY A 32 13.25 11.36 -19.59
CA GLY A 32 13.01 12.79 -19.48
C GLY A 32 11.61 13.20 -19.96
N THR A 33 10.65 13.08 -19.04
CA THR A 33 9.26 13.57 -19.10
C THR A 33 8.40 13.00 -20.23
N VAL A 34 7.28 12.36 -19.86
CA VAL A 34 6.21 11.97 -20.79
C VAL A 34 6.61 10.75 -21.64
N ALA A 35 6.92 9.62 -20.98
CA ALA A 35 7.35 8.41 -21.67
C ALA A 35 6.14 7.67 -22.27
N GLN A 36 6.10 7.59 -23.59
CA GLN A 36 5.18 6.75 -24.35
C GLN A 36 5.77 5.34 -24.44
N LEU A 37 5.01 4.32 -24.02
CA LEU A 37 5.41 2.93 -24.25
C LEU A 37 5.11 2.55 -25.70
N SER A 38 6.14 2.16 -26.45
CA SER A 38 5.99 1.54 -27.78
C SER A 38 6.55 0.13 -27.81
N LEU A 39 5.76 -0.80 -28.33
CA LEU A 39 6.21 -2.17 -28.60
C LEU A 39 7.15 -2.22 -29.80
N LYS A 40 8.33 -2.83 -29.63
CA LYS A 40 9.29 -2.97 -30.73
C LYS A 40 8.87 -3.94 -31.84
N LYS A 41 8.08 -4.97 -31.53
CA LYS A 41 7.54 -5.92 -32.52
C LYS A 41 6.21 -6.49 -32.02
N SER A 42 5.16 -6.45 -32.85
CA SER A 42 4.02 -7.35 -32.66
C SER A 42 4.48 -8.76 -33.00
N PRO A 43 4.31 -9.78 -32.13
CA PRO A 43 4.70 -11.12 -32.49
C PRO A 43 3.78 -11.59 -33.63
N SER A 44 4.34 -11.72 -34.82
CA SER A 44 3.75 -12.39 -35.98
C SER A 44 3.41 -13.88 -35.74
N ARG A 45 3.63 -14.38 -34.52
CA ARG A 45 3.16 -15.69 -34.03
C ARG A 45 1.83 -15.63 -33.27
N TYR A 46 1.34 -14.44 -32.88
CA TYR A 46 0.01 -14.25 -32.26
C TYR A 46 -1.07 -13.83 -33.27
N SER A 47 -0.71 -13.65 -34.54
CA SER A 47 -1.62 -13.35 -35.65
C SER A 47 -2.33 -14.60 -36.22
N GLN A 48 -2.33 -15.73 -35.51
CA GLN A 48 -3.18 -16.86 -35.87
C GLN A 48 -4.32 -17.00 -34.86
N VAL A 49 -5.51 -16.64 -35.37
CA VAL A 49 -6.87 -16.90 -34.84
C VAL A 49 -7.21 -16.21 -33.52
N GLY A 50 -7.93 -15.08 -33.62
CA GLY A 50 -8.79 -14.57 -32.53
C GLY A 50 -8.14 -13.65 -31.48
N SER A 51 -6.84 -13.35 -31.55
CA SER A 51 -6.19 -12.43 -30.62
C SER A 51 -6.76 -11.00 -30.77
N PRO A 52 -7.31 -10.37 -29.71
CA PRO A 52 -7.84 -9.01 -29.81
C PRO A 52 -6.72 -8.03 -30.20
N ASN A 53 -7.05 -7.03 -31.03
CA ASN A 53 -6.14 -5.95 -31.38
C ASN A 53 -5.76 -5.16 -30.12
N TYR A 54 -4.69 -5.57 -29.44
CA TYR A 54 -4.18 -4.87 -28.26
C TYR A 54 -3.53 -3.56 -28.69
N SER A 55 -4.30 -2.47 -28.69
CA SER A 55 -3.74 -1.12 -28.78
C SER A 55 -3.30 -0.68 -27.38
N PHE A 56 -2.02 -0.39 -27.21
CA PHE A 56 -1.53 0.21 -25.96
C PHE A 56 -1.92 1.69 -25.89
N PRO A 57 -2.12 2.22 -24.66
CA PRO A 57 -2.36 3.65 -24.49
C PRO A 57 -1.25 4.45 -25.16
N LYS A 58 -1.64 5.38 -26.04
CA LYS A 58 -0.70 6.38 -26.59
C LYS A 58 -0.46 7.54 -25.61
N THR A 59 -1.20 7.56 -24.50
CA THR A 59 -1.05 8.58 -23.47
C THR A 59 0.26 8.38 -22.73
N PRO A 60 1.04 9.44 -22.56
CA PRO A 60 2.28 9.37 -21.82
C PRO A 60 2.05 9.27 -20.31
N PHE A 61 3.01 8.65 -19.62
CA PHE A 61 3.04 8.51 -18.16
C PHE A 61 4.06 9.48 -17.53
N ASP A 62 3.93 9.77 -16.23
CA ASP A 62 4.80 10.71 -15.52
C ASP A 62 6.23 10.17 -15.36
N GLY A 63 6.36 8.84 -15.25
CA GLY A 63 7.64 8.15 -15.24
C GLY A 63 7.56 6.77 -15.89
N VAL A 64 8.62 6.35 -16.58
CA VAL A 64 8.78 4.95 -17.03
C VAL A 64 10.18 4.47 -16.66
N PHE A 65 10.23 3.51 -15.75
CA PHE A 65 11.44 2.97 -15.15
C PHE A 65 11.78 1.63 -15.80
N LYS A 66 12.93 1.58 -16.50
CA LYS A 66 13.42 0.38 -17.19
C LYS A 66 13.91 -0.69 -16.20
N PRO A 67 14.06 -1.95 -16.64
CA PRO A 67 14.73 -2.96 -15.83
C PRO A 67 16.12 -2.49 -15.40
N GLY A 68 16.44 -2.64 -14.12
CA GLY A 68 17.71 -2.22 -13.52
C GLY A 68 17.68 -0.86 -12.83
N VAL A 69 16.63 -0.04 -13.02
CA VAL A 69 16.46 1.17 -12.20
C VAL A 69 16.13 0.76 -10.75
N GLY A 70 16.91 1.31 -9.81
CA GLY A 70 16.80 1.03 -8.39
C GLY A 70 15.54 1.60 -7.75
N ASN A 71 15.21 1.11 -6.54
CA ASN A 71 14.11 1.70 -5.76
C ASN A 71 14.38 3.16 -5.40
N GLU A 72 15.65 3.53 -5.16
CA GLU A 72 16.08 4.89 -4.80
C GLU A 72 15.74 5.92 -5.87
N ASP A 73 16.18 5.69 -7.11
CA ASP A 73 15.85 6.58 -8.24
C ASP A 73 14.33 6.70 -8.43
N LEU A 74 13.61 5.57 -8.35
CA LEU A 74 12.15 5.56 -8.46
C LEU A 74 11.51 6.38 -7.34
N TYR A 75 12.01 6.23 -6.11
CA TYR A 75 11.49 6.95 -4.95
C TYR A 75 11.64 8.46 -5.11
N HIS A 76 12.85 8.92 -5.45
CA HIS A 76 13.13 10.34 -5.64
C HIS A 76 12.31 10.94 -6.78
N LEU A 77 12.16 10.22 -7.89
CA LEU A 77 11.50 10.74 -9.09
C LEU A 77 9.97 10.65 -9.05
N ALA A 78 9.39 9.64 -8.37
CA ALA A 78 7.95 9.37 -8.44
C ALA A 78 7.20 9.55 -7.12
N THR A 79 7.84 9.42 -5.96
CA THR A 79 7.11 9.28 -4.69
C THR A 79 7.52 10.23 -3.57
N GLN A 80 8.78 10.69 -3.54
CA GLN A 80 9.31 11.51 -2.44
C GLN A 80 8.47 12.77 -2.18
N ALA A 81 7.98 13.43 -3.24
CA ALA A 81 7.13 14.61 -3.11
C ALA A 81 5.81 14.35 -2.34
N ILE A 82 5.28 13.14 -2.39
CA ILE A 82 4.08 12.74 -1.63
C ILE A 82 4.42 12.65 -0.14
N VAL A 83 5.53 11.98 0.19
CA VAL A 83 6.02 11.83 1.57
C VAL A 83 6.29 13.20 2.21
N LEU A 84 7.01 14.07 1.49
CA LEU A 84 7.31 15.43 1.95
C LEU A 84 6.04 16.28 2.09
N GLY A 85 5.04 16.08 1.23
CA GLY A 85 3.73 16.72 1.35
C GLY A 85 2.99 16.31 2.63
N SER A 86 3.12 15.06 3.06
CA SER A 86 2.52 14.59 4.32
C SER A 86 3.12 15.23 5.56
N LEU A 87 4.41 15.55 5.56
CA LEU A 87 5.04 16.32 6.63
C LEU A 87 4.53 17.77 6.72
N GLN A 88 3.88 18.27 5.66
CA GLN A 88 3.23 19.59 5.60
C GLN A 88 1.73 19.53 5.91
N GLY A 89 1.20 18.37 6.31
CA GLY A 89 -0.21 18.21 6.67
C GLY A 89 -1.15 17.88 5.51
N THR A 90 -0.63 17.37 4.38
CA THR A 90 -1.48 16.88 3.27
C THR A 90 -1.52 15.35 3.27
N HIS A 91 -2.69 14.71 3.20
CA HIS A 91 -2.72 13.25 3.04
C HIS A 91 -1.98 12.80 1.77
N GLY A 92 -1.30 11.67 1.87
CA GLY A 92 -0.50 11.09 0.80
C GLY A 92 -0.83 9.62 0.58
N ALA A 93 -0.80 9.16 -0.67
CA ALA A 93 -0.92 7.75 -1.01
C ALA A 93 0.10 7.37 -2.08
N ILE A 94 0.78 6.24 -1.86
CA ILE A 94 1.67 5.61 -2.84
C ILE A 94 1.21 4.17 -3.03
N ILE A 95 0.83 3.82 -4.24
CA ILE A 95 0.15 2.56 -4.55
C ILE A 95 0.95 1.77 -5.58
N CYS A 96 1.33 0.53 -5.26
CA CYS A 96 1.89 -0.40 -6.24
C CYS A 96 0.77 -1.28 -6.82
N TYR A 97 0.62 -1.30 -8.14
CA TYR A 97 -0.39 -2.09 -8.87
C TYR A 97 0.26 -2.94 -9.97
N GLY A 98 -0.29 -4.11 -10.27
CA GLY A 98 0.18 -4.98 -11.36
C GLY A 98 0.09 -6.46 -11.01
N GLN A 99 0.47 -7.34 -11.93
CA GLN A 99 0.30 -8.79 -11.73
C GLN A 99 1.15 -9.33 -10.57
N THR A 100 0.84 -10.52 -10.05
CA THR A 100 1.70 -11.21 -9.08
C THR A 100 3.12 -11.40 -9.64
N ARG A 101 4.12 -11.37 -8.75
CA ARG A 101 5.56 -11.49 -9.08
C ARG A 101 6.15 -10.38 -9.97
N SER A 102 5.39 -9.32 -10.27
CA SER A 102 5.89 -8.16 -11.02
C SER A 102 6.77 -7.20 -10.22
N GLY A 103 7.12 -7.51 -8.96
CA GLY A 103 8.03 -6.72 -8.13
C GLY A 103 7.39 -5.64 -7.25
N LYS A 104 6.05 -5.66 -7.08
CA LYS A 104 5.29 -4.69 -6.25
C LYS A 104 5.79 -4.63 -4.81
N THR A 105 5.77 -5.76 -4.10
CA THR A 105 6.19 -5.89 -2.69
C THR A 105 7.65 -5.48 -2.49
N HIS A 106 8.56 -5.86 -3.41
CA HIS A 106 9.96 -5.44 -3.37
C HIS A 106 10.12 -3.91 -3.47
N THR A 107 9.33 -3.29 -4.36
CA THR A 107 9.34 -1.84 -4.55
C THR A 107 8.76 -1.13 -3.34
N MET A 108 7.62 -1.60 -2.85
CA MET A 108 6.95 -1.04 -1.68
C MET A 108 7.84 -1.13 -0.44
N GLY A 109 8.52 -2.25 -0.21
CA GLY A 109 9.48 -2.37 0.90
C GLY A 109 10.61 -1.34 0.83
N GLY A 110 11.15 -1.06 -0.35
CA GLY A 110 12.13 0.02 -0.54
C GLY A 110 11.55 1.41 -0.25
N ILE A 111 10.36 1.70 -0.80
CA ILE A 111 9.66 2.97 -0.59
C ILE A 111 9.37 3.20 0.89
N VAL A 112 8.89 2.19 1.63
CA VAL A 112 8.66 2.28 3.07
C VAL A 112 9.94 2.68 3.80
N THR A 113 11.07 2.01 3.53
CA THR A 113 12.34 2.33 4.18
C THR A 113 12.77 3.77 3.93
N MET A 114 12.74 4.23 2.68
CA MET A 114 13.15 5.60 2.32
C MET A 114 12.16 6.67 2.82
N ALA A 115 10.86 6.39 2.81
CA ALA A 115 9.84 7.30 3.33
C ALA A 115 10.03 7.52 4.83
N ILE A 116 10.27 6.46 5.59
CA ILE A 116 10.53 6.55 7.05
C ILE A 116 11.84 7.29 7.32
N HIS A 117 12.88 7.03 6.53
CA HIS A 117 14.13 7.79 6.61
C HIS A 117 13.90 9.30 6.41
N ASP A 118 13.20 9.69 5.35
CA ASP A 118 12.90 11.10 5.04
C ASP A 118 12.02 11.75 6.13
N ILE A 119 11.00 11.03 6.63
CA ILE A 119 10.14 11.51 7.71
C ILE A 119 10.96 11.86 8.95
N PHE A 120 11.79 10.93 9.44
CA PHE A 120 12.55 11.17 10.66
C PHE A 120 13.72 12.13 10.46
N SER A 121 14.32 12.18 9.27
CA SER A 121 15.31 13.20 8.91
C SER A 121 14.69 14.60 8.90
N HIS A 122 13.47 14.74 8.37
CA HIS A 122 12.73 16.00 8.40
C HIS A 122 12.36 16.42 9.82
N ILE A 123 11.86 15.49 10.66
CA ILE A 123 11.53 15.77 12.07
C ILE A 123 12.75 16.30 12.82
N LYS A 124 13.93 15.65 12.65
CA LYS A 124 15.19 16.09 13.28
C LYS A 124 15.60 17.50 12.82
N ALA A 125 15.39 17.83 11.55
CA ALA A 125 15.70 19.15 10.99
C ALA A 125 14.73 20.27 11.46
N HIS A 126 13.54 19.93 11.94
CA HIS A 126 12.48 20.89 12.31
C HIS A 126 12.19 20.89 13.82
N GLY A 127 13.21 21.25 14.61
CA GLY A 127 13.16 21.31 16.08
C GLY A 127 12.21 22.36 16.67
N ASN A 128 11.70 23.27 15.84
CA ASN A 128 10.70 24.29 16.21
C ASN A 128 9.26 23.76 16.28
N ARG A 129 9.04 22.49 15.97
CA ARG A 129 7.74 21.83 16.02
C ARG A 129 7.79 20.60 16.93
N GLN A 130 6.65 20.26 17.54
CA GLN A 130 6.39 18.97 18.14
C GLN A 130 5.75 18.06 17.12
N TRP A 131 6.10 16.77 17.18
CA TRP A 131 5.69 15.78 16.20
C TRP A 131 5.15 14.54 16.92
N GLU A 132 4.10 13.95 16.38
CA GLU A 132 3.62 12.64 16.76
C GLU A 132 3.50 11.79 15.50
N VAL A 133 4.09 10.60 15.53
CA VAL A 133 4.05 9.65 14.42
C VAL A 133 3.47 8.34 14.94
N LYS A 134 2.41 7.85 14.29
CA LYS A 134 1.83 6.54 14.55
C LYS A 134 1.92 5.68 13.30
N VAL A 135 2.24 4.41 13.47
CA VAL A 135 2.27 3.42 12.40
C VAL A 135 1.16 2.41 12.63
N CYS A 136 0.43 2.10 11.56
CA CYS A 136 -0.54 1.03 11.52
C CYS A 136 -0.33 0.18 10.27
N ILE A 137 -0.37 -1.14 10.41
CA ILE A 137 -0.16 -2.07 9.31
C ILE A 137 -1.32 -3.03 9.26
N ILE A 138 -2.09 -2.96 8.18
CA ILE A 138 -3.25 -3.83 7.98
C ILE A 138 -3.11 -4.65 6.71
N GLU A 139 -3.72 -5.82 6.74
CA GLU A 139 -3.97 -6.67 5.61
C GLU A 139 -5.47 -6.63 5.30
N VAL A 140 -5.80 -6.31 4.04
CA VAL A 140 -7.15 -6.51 3.50
C VAL A 140 -7.14 -7.79 2.70
N TYR A 141 -7.90 -8.76 3.16
CA TYR A 141 -8.09 -10.04 2.50
C TYR A 141 -9.53 -10.46 2.67
N ASP A 142 -10.19 -10.83 1.57
CA ASP A 142 -11.54 -11.38 1.61
C ASP A 142 -12.55 -10.44 2.30
N GLU A 143 -12.47 -9.13 1.99
CA GLU A 143 -13.29 -8.09 2.62
C GLU A 143 -13.20 -7.99 4.15
N HIS A 144 -12.19 -8.64 4.75
CA HIS A 144 -11.84 -8.53 6.15
C HIS A 144 -10.56 -7.72 6.32
N ILE A 145 -10.51 -6.92 7.39
CA ILE A 145 -9.33 -6.17 7.80
C ILE A 145 -8.66 -6.94 8.93
N ARG A 146 -7.37 -7.24 8.76
CA ARG A 146 -6.54 -7.84 9.78
C ARG A 146 -5.43 -6.89 10.17
N ASP A 147 -5.29 -6.59 11.45
CA ASP A 147 -4.13 -5.89 11.98
C ASP A 147 -2.92 -6.84 12.04
N LEU A 148 -1.85 -6.48 11.32
CA LEU A 148 -0.63 -7.28 11.25
C LEU A 148 0.33 -7.03 12.41
N GLN A 149 0.02 -6.09 13.32
CA GLN A 149 0.86 -5.75 14.47
C GLN A 149 0.45 -6.51 15.74
N HIS A 150 -0.70 -7.19 15.73
CA HIS A 150 -1.13 -8.06 16.83
C HIS A 150 -0.57 -9.49 16.69
N ARG A 151 0.05 -10.00 17.77
CA ARG A 151 0.64 -11.35 17.80
C ARG A 151 -0.36 -12.50 17.58
N ASN A 152 -1.65 -12.27 17.86
CA ASN A 152 -2.70 -13.30 17.77
C ASN A 152 -3.56 -13.22 16.49
N GLY A 153 -3.23 -12.33 15.53
CA GLY A 153 -3.81 -12.36 14.18
C GLY A 153 -5.31 -12.05 14.05
N PHE A 154 -6.03 -11.91 15.15
CA PHE A 154 -7.38 -11.37 15.22
C PHE A 154 -7.33 -10.13 16.11
N GLY A 155 -7.03 -8.97 15.50
CA GLY A 155 -7.50 -7.72 16.08
C GLY A 155 -9.02 -7.81 16.23
N GLY A 156 -9.61 -7.03 17.15
CA GLY A 156 -11.08 -6.93 17.24
C GLY A 156 -11.71 -6.52 15.90
N ASP A 157 -13.03 -6.43 15.85
CA ASP A 157 -13.73 -5.93 14.66
C ASP A 157 -13.23 -4.52 14.30
N ILE A 158 -12.50 -4.39 13.17
CA ILE A 158 -11.92 -3.12 12.72
C ILE A 158 -12.95 -2.41 11.86
N GLN A 159 -13.38 -1.23 12.31
CA GLN A 159 -14.38 -0.43 11.61
C GLN A 159 -13.72 0.74 10.87
N ILE A 160 -14.15 0.94 9.62
CA ILE A 160 -13.75 2.08 8.81
C ILE A 160 -14.72 3.23 9.07
N ILE A 161 -14.19 4.33 9.58
CA ILE A 161 -14.89 5.59 9.80
C ILE A 161 -14.25 6.66 8.90
N GLU A 162 -15.10 7.43 8.23
CA GLU A 162 -14.69 8.55 7.39
C GLU A 162 -14.82 9.84 8.21
N ASP A 163 -13.70 10.53 8.41
CA ASP A 163 -13.63 11.83 9.06
C ASP A 163 -13.16 12.89 8.05
N GLU A 164 -13.74 14.09 8.13
CA GLU A 164 -13.45 15.18 7.19
C GLU A 164 -11.98 15.64 7.26
N LYS A 165 -11.39 15.61 8.46
CA LYS A 165 -10.02 16.10 8.74
C LYS A 165 -9.02 14.98 8.91
N GLU A 166 -9.39 13.92 9.63
CA GLU A 166 -8.54 12.76 9.85
C GLU A 166 -8.56 11.77 8.68
N GLY A 167 -9.47 11.94 7.72
CA GLY A 167 -9.62 11.01 6.61
C GLY A 167 -10.12 9.65 7.09
N ILE A 168 -9.49 8.56 6.63
CA ILE A 168 -9.91 7.22 7.02
C ILE A 168 -9.34 6.84 8.39
N VAL A 169 -10.24 6.72 9.36
CA VAL A 169 -10.01 6.22 10.72
C VAL A 169 -10.37 4.73 10.76
N MET A 170 -9.45 3.91 11.27
CA MET A 170 -9.62 2.46 11.41
C MET A 170 -9.78 2.12 12.88
N GLN A 171 -11.00 2.26 13.39
CA GLN A 171 -11.29 2.05 14.80
C GLN A 171 -11.09 0.57 15.15
N GLY A 172 -10.31 0.31 16.21
CA GLY A 172 -9.95 -1.04 16.63
C GLY A 172 -8.64 -1.57 16.03
N ALA A 173 -8.06 -0.87 15.06
CA ALA A 173 -6.69 -1.13 14.62
C ALA A 173 -5.68 -0.52 15.61
N ASN A 174 -4.51 -1.14 15.74
CA ASN A 174 -3.45 -0.69 16.62
C ASN A 174 -2.62 0.40 15.95
N ASP A 175 -2.71 1.62 16.47
CA ASP A 175 -1.84 2.73 16.10
C ASP A 175 -0.63 2.77 17.04
N VAL A 176 0.52 2.28 16.58
CA VAL A 176 1.75 2.23 17.37
C VAL A 176 2.48 3.57 17.25
N ILE A 177 2.58 4.31 18.36
CA ILE A 177 3.41 5.54 18.43
C ILE A 177 4.88 5.15 18.29
N VAL A 178 5.58 5.78 17.35
CA VAL A 178 7.01 5.54 17.08
C VAL A 178 7.81 6.82 17.27
N ARG A 179 8.99 6.71 17.88
CA ARG A 179 9.85 7.84 18.26
C ARG A 179 11.15 7.92 17.47
N SER A 180 11.46 6.90 16.68
CA SER A 180 12.66 6.88 15.84
C SER A 180 12.43 6.10 14.55
N GLU A 181 13.29 6.36 13.56
CA GLU A 181 13.39 5.59 12.32
C GLU A 181 13.52 4.09 12.59
N ILE A 182 14.37 3.70 13.54
CA ILE A 182 14.61 2.29 13.89
C ILE A 182 13.34 1.64 14.45
N GLU A 183 12.64 2.33 15.36
CA GLU A 183 11.40 1.83 15.94
C GLU A 183 10.32 1.64 14.87
N ALA A 184 10.15 2.63 13.99
CA ALA A 184 9.19 2.53 12.89
C ALA A 184 9.52 1.36 11.95
N LEU A 185 10.78 1.20 11.53
CA LEU A 185 11.19 0.10 10.67
C LEU A 185 11.01 -1.28 11.33
N GLU A 186 11.21 -1.40 12.65
CA GLU A 186 10.96 -2.67 13.34
C GLU A 186 9.46 -3.00 13.39
N VAL A 187 8.57 -2.01 13.55
CA VAL A 187 7.12 -2.22 13.43
C VAL A 187 6.76 -2.75 12.03
N PHE A 188 7.32 -2.16 10.97
CA PHE A 188 7.15 -2.64 9.60
C PHE A 188 7.67 -4.07 9.39
N ARG A 189 8.85 -4.36 9.94
CA ARG A 189 9.45 -5.70 9.86
C ARG A 189 8.61 -6.75 10.58
N MET A 190 8.08 -6.40 11.75
CA MET A 190 7.18 -7.24 12.54
C MET A 190 5.88 -7.52 11.79
N GLY A 191 5.22 -6.48 11.25
CA GLY A 191 3.98 -6.63 10.47
C GLY A 191 4.16 -7.56 9.26
N ASN A 192 5.23 -7.35 8.49
CA ASN A 192 5.57 -8.20 7.33
C ASN A 192 5.91 -9.65 7.74
N SER A 193 6.53 -9.83 8.91
CA SER A 193 6.80 -11.18 9.45
C SER A 193 5.51 -11.88 9.87
N ASN A 194 4.56 -11.16 10.49
CA ASN A 194 3.28 -11.72 10.91
C ASN A 194 2.43 -12.14 9.71
N ARG A 195 2.43 -11.36 8.62
CA ARG A 195 1.86 -11.76 7.33
C ARG A 195 2.42 -13.12 6.88
N THR A 196 3.74 -13.30 6.92
CA THR A 196 4.40 -14.54 6.51
C THR A 196 4.05 -15.73 7.42
N ARG A 197 3.88 -15.51 8.73
CA ARG A 197 3.54 -16.58 9.69
C ARG A 197 2.10 -17.04 9.57
N ALA A 198 1.15 -16.13 9.36
CA ALA A 198 -0.24 -16.45 9.03
C ALA A 198 -0.37 -17.30 7.75
N VAL A 199 0.66 -17.26 6.89
CA VAL A 199 0.76 -18.02 5.63
C VAL A 199 1.37 -19.42 5.81
N SER A 200 2.22 -19.66 6.82
CA SER A 200 2.80 -21.01 7.04
C SER A 200 1.75 -22.09 7.38
N THR A 201 0.54 -21.67 7.77
CA THR A 201 -0.61 -22.55 7.96
C THR A 201 -1.46 -22.71 6.71
N ASN A 202 -1.36 -21.80 5.71
CA ASN A 202 -2.07 -21.80 4.42
C ASN A 202 -1.29 -20.97 3.35
N VAL A 203 -0.53 -21.64 2.47
CA VAL A 203 0.44 -21.04 1.52
C VAL A 203 -0.21 -20.13 0.46
N GLU A 204 -1.52 -20.21 0.27
CA GLU A 204 -2.26 -19.58 -0.83
C GLU A 204 -2.57 -18.08 -0.66
N HIS A 205 -2.36 -17.49 0.53
CA HIS A 205 -2.85 -16.15 0.88
C HIS A 205 -2.00 -14.98 0.36
N HIS A 206 -0.67 -15.13 0.25
CA HIS A 206 0.23 -13.97 0.05
C HIS A 206 0.03 -13.20 -1.28
N PRO A 207 -0.27 -13.82 -2.43
CA PRO A 207 -0.45 -13.08 -3.70
C PRO A 207 -1.79 -12.32 -3.78
N ARG A 208 -2.73 -12.66 -2.89
CA ARG A 208 -4.15 -12.31 -2.98
C ARG A 208 -4.60 -11.28 -1.95
N SER A 209 -3.77 -10.96 -0.96
CA SER A 209 -4.04 -9.92 0.02
C SER A 209 -3.37 -8.59 -0.33
N THR A 210 -4.04 -7.50 0.03
CA THR A 210 -3.49 -6.14 -0.08
C THR A 210 -2.92 -5.73 1.27
N ILE A 211 -1.71 -5.18 1.29
CA ILE A 211 -1.10 -4.64 2.52
C ILE A 211 -1.12 -3.12 2.47
N ILE A 212 -1.60 -2.51 3.55
CA ILE A 212 -1.64 -1.06 3.72
C ILE A 212 -0.81 -0.70 4.94
N HIS A 213 0.28 -0.01 4.69
CA HIS A 213 1.08 0.64 5.72
C HIS A 213 0.58 2.08 5.86
N LYS A 214 -0.07 2.40 6.96
CA LYS A 214 -0.51 3.75 7.29
C LYS A 214 0.51 4.39 8.23
N VAL A 215 0.99 5.56 7.88
CA VAL A 215 1.77 6.43 8.75
C VAL A 215 0.95 7.68 9.01
N HIS A 216 0.50 7.83 10.25
CA HIS A 216 -0.16 9.03 10.73
C HIS A 216 0.89 10.01 11.25
N ILE A 217 0.82 11.26 10.82
CA ILE A 217 1.75 12.32 11.15
C ILE A 217 0.96 13.52 11.65
N GLN A 218 1.20 13.90 12.89
CA GLN A 218 0.70 15.14 13.47
C GLN A 218 1.88 16.05 13.81
N SER A 219 1.75 17.34 13.50
CA SER A 219 2.76 18.33 13.85
C SER A 219 2.15 19.63 14.36
N GLN A 220 2.76 20.22 15.38
CA GLN A 220 2.32 21.52 15.91
C GLN A 220 3.52 22.41 16.20
N PRO A 221 3.46 23.73 15.92
CA PRO A 221 4.49 24.65 16.37
C PRO A 221 4.70 24.57 17.88
N LYS A 222 5.95 24.64 18.35
CA LYS A 222 6.22 24.80 19.77
C LYS A 222 5.74 26.19 20.20
N SER A 223 4.67 26.26 20.99
CA SER A 223 4.15 27.52 21.51
C SER A 223 5.07 28.04 22.62
N PRO A 224 5.72 29.21 22.50
CA PRO A 224 6.55 29.74 23.58
C PRO A 224 5.74 30.15 24.82
N ASN A 225 4.41 30.35 24.68
CA ASN A 225 3.56 30.93 25.72
C ASN A 225 2.28 30.12 26.02
N GLY A 226 2.21 28.84 25.65
CA GLY A 226 1.03 27.99 25.90
C GLY A 226 -0.25 28.44 25.18
N LYS A 227 -0.13 29.29 24.14
CA LYS A 227 -1.25 29.66 23.27
C LYS A 227 -1.64 28.48 22.38
N GLU A 228 -2.94 28.36 22.09
CA GLU A 228 -3.48 27.46 21.07
C GLU A 228 -2.65 27.57 19.79
N CYS A 229 -2.23 26.42 19.30
CA CYS A 229 -1.54 26.29 18.03
C CYS A 229 -2.39 25.44 17.10
N ILE A 230 -2.30 25.73 15.81
CA ILE A 230 -2.96 24.92 14.80
C ILE A 230 -2.07 23.71 14.54
N ALA A 231 -2.57 22.52 14.90
CA ALA A 231 -1.93 21.26 14.57
C ALA A 231 -2.21 20.93 13.11
N GLN A 232 -1.19 20.45 12.39
CA GLN A 232 -1.31 19.90 11.06
C GLN A 232 -1.36 18.38 11.13
N LEU A 233 -2.21 17.77 10.32
CA LEU A 233 -2.43 16.33 10.29
C LEU A 233 -2.27 15.75 8.88
N ALA A 234 -1.62 14.60 8.76
CA ALA A 234 -1.61 13.84 7.54
C ALA A 234 -1.63 12.34 7.81
N ASN A 235 -2.18 11.60 6.86
CA ASN A 235 -2.02 10.16 6.77
C ASN A 235 -1.31 9.88 5.45
N LEU A 236 -0.23 9.10 5.53
CA LEU A 236 0.49 8.56 4.40
C LEU A 236 0.15 7.07 4.28
N TYR A 237 -0.45 6.68 3.16
CA TYR A 237 -0.81 5.30 2.84
C TYR A 237 0.20 4.72 1.84
N LEU A 238 0.93 3.68 2.23
CA LEU A 238 1.87 2.96 1.38
C LEU A 238 1.29 1.56 1.10
N VAL A 239 0.75 1.38 -0.11
CA VAL A 239 -0.20 0.31 -0.44
C VAL A 239 0.40 -0.68 -1.44
N ASP A 240 0.62 -1.91 -1.01
CA ASP A 240 0.97 -3.05 -1.87
C ASP A 240 -0.29 -3.83 -2.24
N LEU A 241 -0.86 -3.56 -3.41
CA LEU A 241 -2.08 -4.22 -3.86
C LEU A 241 -1.84 -5.70 -4.18
N ALA A 242 -2.90 -6.49 -4.09
CA ALA A 242 -2.92 -7.86 -4.62
C ALA A 242 -2.60 -7.91 -6.13
N GLY A 243 -2.24 -9.09 -6.64
CA GLY A 243 -2.03 -9.31 -8.09
C GLY A 243 -3.24 -8.90 -8.93
N SER A 244 -3.04 -8.13 -10.01
CA SER A 244 -4.12 -7.65 -10.87
C SER A 244 -4.89 -8.77 -11.60
N GLU A 245 -4.26 -9.92 -11.81
CA GLU A 245 -4.87 -11.09 -12.45
C GLU A 245 -6.04 -11.67 -11.65
N ALA A 246 -6.11 -11.36 -10.36
CA ALA A 246 -7.27 -11.59 -9.51
C ALA A 246 -8.56 -11.07 -10.18
N ALA A 247 -8.53 -9.94 -10.87
CA ALA A 247 -9.74 -9.38 -11.46
C ALA A 247 -10.29 -10.16 -12.67
N LEU A 248 -9.49 -11.04 -13.32
CA LEU A 248 -9.76 -11.51 -14.69
C LEU A 248 -10.31 -12.94 -14.82
N LYS A 249 -10.28 -13.75 -13.76
CA LYS A 249 -10.78 -15.15 -13.81
C LYS A 249 -12.31 -15.28 -13.76
N CYS A 250 -13.06 -14.21 -14.02
CA CYS A 250 -14.52 -14.19 -14.02
C CYS A 250 -15.12 -14.03 -15.42
N SER A 251 -14.65 -14.81 -16.41
CA SER A 251 -15.39 -14.96 -17.67
C SER A 251 -16.65 -15.81 -17.40
N PRO A 252 -17.81 -15.55 -18.04
CA PRO A 252 -19.01 -16.37 -17.89
C PRO A 252 -18.81 -17.84 -18.30
N GLU A 253 -17.84 -18.11 -19.16
CA GLU A 253 -17.54 -19.41 -19.77
C GLU A 253 -16.76 -20.33 -18.81
N ASP A 254 -15.96 -19.77 -17.89
CA ASP A 254 -15.16 -20.53 -16.90
C ASP A 254 -15.96 -20.88 -15.62
N ARG A 255 -17.28 -20.65 -15.61
CA ARG A 255 -18.16 -20.92 -14.44
C ARG A 255 -18.40 -22.41 -14.15
N SER A 256 -17.94 -23.31 -15.01
CA SER A 256 -18.12 -24.75 -14.80
C SER A 256 -17.02 -25.32 -13.87
N GLN A 257 -17.43 -25.55 -12.63
CA GLN A 257 -16.95 -26.60 -11.71
C GLN A 257 -15.84 -26.32 -10.68
N ASN A 258 -15.21 -25.15 -10.57
CA ASN A 258 -14.24 -24.87 -9.46
C ASN A 258 -14.36 -23.49 -8.79
N VAL A 259 -15.39 -22.69 -9.09
CA VAL A 259 -15.49 -21.27 -8.69
C VAL A 259 -15.86 -21.02 -7.22
N SER A 260 -16.12 -22.06 -6.41
CA SER A 260 -16.56 -21.89 -5.03
C SER A 260 -15.45 -21.56 -4.01
N ARG A 261 -14.18 -21.42 -4.42
CA ARG A 261 -13.06 -21.13 -3.49
C ARG A 261 -12.23 -19.87 -3.83
N ASP A 262 -12.49 -19.22 -4.96
CA ASP A 262 -11.65 -18.14 -5.50
C ASP A 262 -12.39 -16.78 -5.65
N GLY A 263 -13.62 -16.63 -5.18
CA GLY A 263 -14.50 -15.51 -5.56
C GLY A 263 -14.18 -14.12 -4.98
N GLU A 264 -13.54 -14.02 -3.81
CA GLU A 264 -13.69 -12.81 -2.97
C GLU A 264 -12.47 -11.87 -2.92
N SER A 265 -11.23 -12.35 -3.04
CA SER A 265 -10.05 -11.48 -3.32
C SER A 265 -10.21 -10.70 -4.63
N HIS A 266 -10.97 -11.27 -5.57
CA HIS A 266 -11.31 -10.64 -6.84
C HIS A 266 -12.22 -9.42 -6.67
N LYS A 267 -13.06 -9.40 -5.64
CA LYS A 267 -14.03 -8.32 -5.39
C LYS A 267 -13.33 -6.98 -5.15
N ALA A 268 -12.33 -6.94 -4.27
CA ALA A 268 -11.60 -5.71 -3.96
C ALA A 268 -10.98 -5.06 -5.22
N MET A 269 -10.32 -5.85 -6.07
CA MET A 269 -9.70 -5.36 -7.30
C MET A 269 -10.73 -4.99 -8.37
N GLN A 270 -11.84 -5.72 -8.47
CA GLN A 270 -12.96 -5.38 -9.37
C GLN A 270 -13.63 -4.07 -8.97
N SER A 271 -13.94 -3.89 -7.67
CA SER A 271 -14.49 -2.64 -7.13
C SER A 271 -13.55 -1.48 -7.38
N LEU A 272 -12.23 -1.65 -7.15
CA LEU A 272 -11.23 -0.63 -7.43
C LEU A 272 -11.23 -0.24 -8.93
N ASN A 273 -11.26 -1.22 -9.83
CA ASN A 273 -11.36 -0.97 -11.26
C ASN A 273 -12.65 -0.23 -11.63
N GLY A 274 -13.77 -0.56 -10.97
CA GLY A 274 -15.06 0.12 -11.12
C GLY A 274 -14.99 1.59 -10.72
N VAL A 275 -14.47 1.86 -9.52
CA VAL A 275 -14.24 3.21 -8.98
C VAL A 275 -13.36 4.05 -9.93
N VAL A 276 -12.20 3.53 -10.32
CA VAL A 276 -11.28 4.22 -11.23
C VAL A 276 -11.94 4.48 -12.59
N THR A 277 -12.70 3.51 -13.11
CA THR A 277 -13.41 3.67 -14.39
C THR A 277 -14.46 4.77 -14.30
N ALA A 278 -15.27 4.76 -13.25
CA ALA A 278 -16.29 5.78 -12.99
C ALA A 278 -15.67 7.18 -12.82
N LEU A 279 -14.57 7.30 -12.06
CA LEU A 279 -13.85 8.56 -11.87
C LEU A 279 -13.14 9.06 -13.13
N SER A 280 -12.78 8.17 -14.05
CA SER A 280 -12.09 8.52 -15.30
C SER A 280 -13.01 9.02 -16.42
N SER A 281 -14.32 8.98 -16.21
CA SER A 281 -15.36 9.38 -17.16
C SER A 281 -16.30 10.41 -16.52
N ASP A 282 -16.48 11.56 -17.15
CA ASP A 282 -17.36 12.61 -16.64
C ASP A 282 -18.81 12.14 -16.50
N GLU A 283 -19.27 11.26 -17.39
CA GLU A 283 -20.63 10.69 -17.37
C GLU A 283 -20.88 9.76 -16.19
N LEU A 284 -19.84 9.02 -15.76
CA LEU A 284 -19.95 7.99 -14.71
C LEU A 284 -19.49 8.49 -13.35
N ARG A 285 -18.96 9.72 -13.25
CA ARG A 285 -18.37 10.25 -12.01
C ARG A 285 -19.37 10.33 -10.85
N GLY A 286 -20.66 10.49 -11.13
CA GLY A 286 -21.72 10.45 -10.11
C GLY A 286 -22.14 9.03 -9.66
N MET A 287 -21.61 7.98 -10.30
CA MET A 287 -21.94 6.58 -10.03
C MET A 287 -20.84 5.83 -9.27
N VAL A 288 -19.87 6.54 -8.70
CA VAL A 288 -18.76 5.94 -7.96
C VAL A 288 -19.30 5.29 -6.68
N ARG A 289 -18.95 4.02 -6.45
CA ARG A 289 -19.34 3.24 -5.26
C ARG A 289 -18.10 2.78 -4.51
N TYR A 290 -17.71 3.52 -3.48
CA TYR A 290 -16.57 3.13 -2.64
C TYR A 290 -16.97 2.04 -1.64
N GLU A 291 -18.24 1.99 -1.25
CA GLU A 291 -18.84 1.07 -0.29
C GLU A 291 -18.84 -0.40 -0.74
N ASP A 292 -18.67 -0.65 -2.05
CA ASP A 292 -18.70 -1.99 -2.63
C ASP A 292 -17.54 -2.87 -2.13
N SER A 293 -16.44 -2.29 -1.64
CA SER A 293 -15.34 -3.03 -1.02
C SER A 293 -14.67 -2.27 0.12
N VAL A 294 -14.19 -3.01 1.12
CA VAL A 294 -13.29 -2.50 2.17
C VAL A 294 -12.09 -1.74 1.60
N LEU A 295 -11.48 -2.28 0.52
CA LEU A 295 -10.33 -1.65 -0.11
C LEU A 295 -10.67 -0.27 -0.68
N THR A 296 -11.79 -0.17 -1.39
CA THR A 296 -12.20 1.09 -2.02
C THR A 296 -12.62 2.13 -1.01
N ARG A 297 -13.20 1.73 0.13
CA ARG A 297 -13.45 2.64 1.27
C ARG A 297 -12.15 3.20 1.84
N ILE A 298 -11.14 2.35 2.07
CA ILE A 298 -9.84 2.80 2.60
C ILE A 298 -9.11 3.71 1.60
N LEU A 299 -9.24 3.43 0.30
CA LEU A 299 -8.58 4.21 -0.77
C LEU A 299 -9.41 5.36 -1.31
N ALA A 300 -10.60 5.64 -0.75
CA ALA A 300 -11.46 6.72 -1.19
C ALA A 300 -10.74 8.09 -1.22
N PRO A 301 -9.89 8.46 -0.23
CA PRO A 301 -9.12 9.69 -0.32
C PRO A 301 -8.15 9.71 -1.51
N ALA A 302 -7.54 8.57 -1.83
CA ALA A 302 -6.51 8.44 -2.87
C ALA A 302 -7.07 8.52 -4.30
N PHE A 303 -8.35 8.20 -4.49
CA PHE A 303 -9.02 8.27 -5.79
C PHE A 303 -10.26 9.16 -5.70
N GLY A 304 -10.15 10.43 -6.10
CA GLY A 304 -11.25 11.39 -6.13
C GLY A 304 -11.43 12.22 -4.85
N GLY A 305 -10.56 12.05 -3.84
CA GLY A 305 -10.72 12.67 -2.53
C GLY A 305 -9.59 13.62 -2.10
N ASN A 306 -9.51 13.87 -0.79
CA ASN A 306 -8.49 14.71 -0.16
C ASN A 306 -7.18 13.92 0.05
N CYS A 307 -6.40 13.75 -1.02
CA CYS A 307 -5.09 13.09 -0.93
C CYS A 307 -4.24 13.39 -2.17
N LYS A 308 -2.93 13.57 -2.00
CA LYS A 308 -2.00 13.47 -3.15
C LYS A 308 -1.66 12.00 -3.38
N CYS A 309 -1.83 11.52 -4.60
CA CYS A 309 -1.63 10.10 -4.90
C CYS A 309 -0.60 9.88 -6.02
N ALA A 310 0.26 8.89 -5.83
CA ALA A 310 1.15 8.34 -6.85
C ALA A 310 0.88 6.84 -7.02
N ALA A 311 0.64 6.40 -8.24
CA ALA A 311 0.47 5.00 -8.61
C ALA A 311 1.69 4.51 -9.41
N ILE A 312 2.31 3.43 -8.93
CA ILE A 312 3.41 2.72 -9.59
C ILE A 312 2.84 1.44 -10.18
N CYS A 313 2.68 1.42 -11.50
CA CYS A 313 2.14 0.29 -12.23
C CYS A 313 3.27 -0.61 -12.75
N HIS A 314 3.28 -1.84 -12.28
CA HIS A 314 4.29 -2.84 -12.57
C HIS A 314 3.89 -3.70 -13.77
N ILE A 315 4.78 -3.78 -14.76
CA ILE A 315 4.63 -4.65 -15.92
C ILE A 315 5.86 -5.55 -16.07
N LEU A 316 5.70 -6.64 -16.81
CA LEU A 316 6.78 -7.58 -17.10
C LEU A 316 7.11 -7.62 -18.60
N GLU A 317 8.39 -7.62 -18.93
CA GLU A 317 8.88 -7.83 -20.30
C GLU A 317 8.93 -9.32 -20.67
N ASP A 318 7.81 -10.03 -20.59
CA ASP A 318 7.72 -11.42 -21.04
C ASP A 318 6.45 -11.66 -21.86
N ASP A 319 6.54 -12.60 -22.80
CA ASP A 319 5.46 -12.91 -23.75
C ASP A 319 4.24 -13.52 -23.04
N GLU A 320 4.45 -14.27 -21.94
CA GLU A 320 3.38 -14.91 -21.17
C GLU A 320 2.51 -13.90 -20.43
N SER A 321 3.12 -12.79 -20.00
CA SER A 321 2.51 -11.69 -19.26
C SER A 321 1.90 -10.59 -20.15
N HIS A 322 1.88 -10.78 -21.48
CA HIS A 322 1.42 -9.76 -22.42
C HIS A 322 0.01 -9.23 -22.09
N ARG A 323 -0.94 -10.13 -21.79
CA ARG A 323 -2.33 -9.76 -21.46
C ARG A 323 -2.41 -8.92 -20.18
N GLU A 324 -1.71 -9.35 -19.13
CA GLU A 324 -1.70 -8.68 -17.83
C GLU A 324 -0.99 -7.32 -17.89
N THR A 325 0.07 -7.23 -18.71
CA THR A 325 0.74 -5.97 -19.03
C THR A 325 -0.21 -5.00 -19.73
N TRP A 326 -0.97 -5.47 -20.72
CA TRP A 326 -1.98 -4.64 -21.38
C TRP A 326 -3.05 -4.15 -20.40
N ASN A 327 -3.60 -5.04 -19.56
CA ASN A 327 -4.59 -4.66 -18.54
C ASN A 327 -4.06 -3.61 -17.56
N THR A 328 -2.81 -3.80 -17.10
CA THR A 328 -2.15 -2.86 -16.20
C THR A 328 -1.97 -1.48 -16.83
N LEU A 329 -1.61 -1.42 -18.11
CA LEU A 329 -1.45 -0.14 -18.83
C LEU A 329 -2.80 0.54 -19.09
N GLN A 330 -3.87 -0.22 -19.34
CA GLN A 330 -5.22 0.34 -19.44
C GLN A 330 -5.70 0.91 -18.12
N PHE A 331 -5.47 0.21 -17.00
CA PHE A 331 -5.74 0.71 -15.66
C PHE A 331 -4.96 2.00 -15.39
N ALA A 332 -3.65 2.00 -15.66
CA ALA A 332 -2.77 3.16 -15.49
C ALA A 332 -3.28 4.41 -16.27
N SER A 333 -3.75 4.21 -17.50
CA SER A 333 -4.30 5.30 -18.32
C SER A 333 -5.59 5.89 -17.73
N ARG A 334 -6.43 5.07 -17.08
CA ARG A 334 -7.63 5.55 -16.39
C ARG A 334 -7.29 6.27 -15.09
N VAL A 335 -6.39 5.70 -14.28
CA VAL A 335 -5.94 6.32 -13.03
C VAL A 335 -5.39 7.73 -13.26
N ARG A 336 -4.64 7.94 -14.34
CA ARG A 336 -4.10 9.26 -14.70
C ARG A 336 -5.18 10.34 -14.83
N LYS A 337 -6.41 9.97 -15.21
CA LYS A 337 -7.53 10.89 -15.39
C LYS A 337 -8.25 11.21 -14.08
N VAL A 338 -7.98 10.47 -13.01
CA VAL A 338 -8.59 10.71 -11.70
C VAL A 338 -8.00 12.00 -11.13
N VAL A 339 -8.89 12.88 -10.69
CA VAL A 339 -8.55 14.18 -10.09
C VAL A 339 -8.91 14.15 -8.60
N ASN A 340 -7.93 14.48 -7.77
CA ASN A 340 -8.05 14.63 -6.32
C ASN A 340 -8.06 16.11 -5.93
N THR A 341 -8.56 16.40 -4.73
CA THR A 341 -8.62 17.75 -4.18
C THR A 341 -7.92 17.81 -2.82
N PRO A 342 -6.58 17.66 -2.78
CA PRO A 342 -5.84 17.69 -1.52
C PRO A 342 -5.94 19.05 -0.83
N THR A 343 -6.01 18.99 0.50
CA THR A 343 -5.99 20.14 1.41
C THR A 343 -4.93 19.95 2.49
N ILE A 344 -4.54 21.05 3.13
CA ILE A 344 -3.73 21.00 4.35
C ILE A 344 -4.71 20.79 5.52
N ASN A 345 -4.64 19.64 6.18
CA ASN A 345 -5.55 19.32 7.27
C ASN A 345 -5.08 19.96 8.56
N GLN A 346 -6.01 20.63 9.24
CA GLN A 346 -5.73 21.42 10.43
C GLN A 346 -6.73 21.11 11.54
N LEU A 347 -6.19 20.82 12.73
CA LEU A 347 -6.94 20.62 13.96
C LEU A 347 -6.63 21.77 14.94
N HIS A 348 -7.68 22.28 15.58
CA HIS A 348 -7.52 23.15 16.74
C HIS A 348 -7.17 22.26 17.92
N SER A 349 -5.90 22.23 18.31
CA SER A 349 -5.46 21.45 19.46
C SER A 349 -5.53 22.33 20.72
N GLU A 350 -6.28 21.89 21.72
CA GLU A 350 -6.01 22.27 23.10
C GLU A 350 -4.60 21.77 23.49
N PRO A 351 -3.89 22.46 24.41
CA PRO A 351 -2.53 22.12 24.79
C PRO A 351 -2.50 20.79 25.58
N SER A 352 -2.58 19.66 24.87
CA SER A 352 -2.29 18.34 25.41
C SER A 352 -0.88 17.93 24.99
N GLY A 353 -0.12 17.38 25.94
CA GLY A 353 1.33 17.18 25.87
C GLY A 353 1.80 16.24 24.78
N GLY A 354 1.92 16.74 23.56
CA GLY A 354 2.61 16.06 22.47
C GLY A 354 4.02 15.66 22.91
N VAL A 355 4.41 14.43 22.56
CA VAL A 355 5.72 13.89 22.91
C VAL A 355 6.79 14.61 22.09
N ASP A 356 7.77 15.25 22.73
CA ASP A 356 8.84 15.96 22.02
C ASP A 356 9.87 14.99 21.43
N LEU A 357 9.61 14.52 20.21
CA LEU A 357 10.51 13.66 19.44
C LEU A 357 11.84 14.31 19.03
N THR A 358 12.00 15.63 19.24
CA THR A 358 13.23 16.37 18.90
C THR A 358 14.24 16.37 20.05
N SER A 359 13.80 15.95 21.25
CA SER A 359 14.67 15.79 22.41
C SER A 359 15.30 14.39 22.41
N SER A 360 16.63 14.33 22.26
CA SER A 360 17.38 13.08 22.37
C SER A 360 17.46 12.64 23.84
N SER A 361 16.38 12.11 24.41
CA SER A 361 16.48 11.39 25.69
C SER A 361 16.77 9.92 25.40
N LYS A 362 17.80 9.41 26.07
CA LYS A 362 18.28 8.04 25.99
C LYS A 362 17.15 7.02 26.22
N ALA A 363 17.33 5.88 25.57
CA ALA A 363 16.48 4.70 25.60
C ALA A 363 15.92 4.34 26.98
N ASP A 364 14.60 4.15 27.03
CA ASP A 364 13.98 3.16 27.90
C ASP A 364 13.39 2.08 27.00
N PHE A 365 14.09 0.95 26.96
CA PHE A 365 13.70 -0.25 26.24
C PHE A 365 12.67 -1.04 27.07
N ILE A 366 11.78 -1.70 26.34
CA ILE A 366 10.81 -2.73 26.72
C ILE A 366 11.05 -3.31 28.13
N SER A 367 10.20 -2.92 29.08
CA SER A 367 10.05 -3.61 30.37
C SER A 367 8.61 -3.55 30.84
N SER A 368 7.73 -4.22 30.11
CA SER A 368 6.51 -4.77 30.69
C SER A 368 6.13 -6.01 29.90
N ASN A 369 6.74 -7.16 30.23
CA ASN A 369 6.18 -8.51 30.04
C ASN A 369 7.11 -9.61 30.59
N HIS A 370 7.56 -9.46 31.83
CA HIS A 370 8.01 -10.60 32.62
C HIS A 370 7.48 -10.47 34.04
N LEU A 371 6.43 -11.23 34.33
CA LEU A 371 6.24 -12.03 35.54
C LEU A 371 4.93 -12.81 35.34
N ASP A 372 5.07 -14.06 34.90
CA ASP A 372 4.21 -15.19 35.29
C ASP A 372 4.89 -16.48 34.81
N ASN A 373 6.03 -16.78 35.46
CA ASN A 373 6.59 -18.13 35.48
C ASN A 373 5.89 -18.91 36.59
N ALA A 374 4.74 -19.52 36.27
CA ALA A 374 4.20 -20.61 37.07
C ALA A 374 4.67 -21.93 36.44
N SER A 375 5.78 -22.47 36.97
CA SER A 375 6.25 -23.81 36.67
C SER A 375 5.20 -24.86 37.11
N PRO A 376 4.86 -25.87 36.29
CA PRO A 376 4.01 -26.96 36.73
C PRO A 376 4.83 -27.93 37.60
N THR A 377 4.54 -27.96 38.89
CA THR A 377 5.07 -28.98 39.80
C THR A 377 4.51 -30.35 39.42
N ALA A 378 5.41 -31.25 39.06
CA ALA A 378 5.15 -32.67 38.83
C ALA A 378 4.56 -33.34 40.08
N SER A 379 3.28 -33.74 40.03
CA SER A 379 2.70 -34.66 41.01
C SER A 379 2.98 -36.10 40.57
N LYS A 380 3.85 -36.76 41.33
CA LYS A 380 4.10 -38.21 41.24
C LYS A 380 2.84 -38.96 41.66
N HIS A 381 2.21 -39.69 40.74
CA HIS A 381 1.27 -40.75 41.07
C HIS A 381 2.01 -41.86 41.84
N LYS A 382 1.70 -42.02 43.13
CA LYS A 382 1.99 -43.24 43.89
C LYS A 382 0.86 -44.25 43.68
N HIS A 383 1.21 -45.40 43.13
CA HIS A 383 0.48 -46.65 43.34
C HIS A 383 0.48 -47.03 44.84
N GLY A 384 -0.61 -47.63 45.30
CA GLY A 384 -0.55 -48.56 46.43
C GLY A 384 -1.72 -48.57 47.41
N THR A 385 -2.75 -49.35 47.06
CA THR A 385 -3.43 -50.35 47.92
C THR A 385 -4.31 -49.95 49.13
N ARG A 386 -5.58 -50.42 49.03
CA ARG A 386 -6.29 -51.41 49.89
C ARG A 386 -7.48 -50.94 50.76
N GLN A 387 -8.56 -51.72 50.60
CA GLN A 387 -9.66 -52.06 51.53
C GLN A 387 -10.66 -50.94 51.86
N GLN A 388 -11.99 -51.14 51.82
CA GLN A 388 -12.83 -52.34 51.94
C GLN A 388 -13.93 -52.38 50.88
#